data_AF-A0A6J7MCX8-F1
#
_entry.id   AF-A0A6J7MCX8-F1
#
_cell.length_a   1.000
_cell.length_b   1.000
_cell.length_c   1.000
_cell.angle_alpha   90.00
_cell.angle_beta   90.00
_cell.angle_gamma   90.00
#
_symmetry.space_group_name_H-M   'P 1'
#
loop_
_entity.id
_entity.type
_entity.pdbx_description
1 polymer ?
#
loop_
_entity_poly.entity_id
_entity_poly.type
_entity_poly.pdbx_seq_one_letter_code
_entity_poly.pdbx_strand_id
1 'polypeptide(L)'
;MDLAGTAGYTIVNAKVISQGNSTSFSETVTIDVGANKHLTRDMTVICGEGLVGVIKVVYPNTSLVLLASDPSFRIGVRIAKSQQIGILSGQGTDHAVLQLLDSQSSVNIGDALVARGSQGDKPFVPGVPVGSVSSISHSSGAISEIAEVKYYVNMNALGVVAVVVKAPLADPRDILVPKPPQPVPTVTVFVTPTPTPTPTPTK
;
A
#
# COMPACT_ATOMS: atom_id res chain seq x y z
N MET A 1 9.91 -6.99 -16.77
CA MET A 1 9.94 -5.59 -16.30
C MET A 1 9.49 -5.62 -14.86
N ASP A 2 10.45 -5.47 -13.94
CA ASP A 2 10.27 -5.62 -12.50
C ASP A 2 9.80 -4.29 -11.90
N LEU A 3 8.49 -4.15 -11.69
CA LEU A 3 7.88 -2.94 -11.13
C LEU A 3 7.86 -2.97 -9.58
N ALA A 4 8.27 -4.08 -8.95
CA ALA A 4 8.29 -4.22 -7.49
C ALA A 4 9.68 -3.92 -6.89
N GLY A 5 10.76 -4.21 -7.61
CA GLY A 5 12.14 -3.98 -7.14
C GLY A 5 12.56 -2.52 -7.00
N THR A 6 12.05 -1.62 -7.85
CA THR A 6 12.53 -0.21 -7.93
C THR A 6 12.16 0.63 -6.71
N ALA A 7 11.11 0.27 -5.97
CA ALA A 7 10.68 1.02 -4.80
C ALA A 7 11.34 0.53 -3.50
N GLY A 8 11.98 -0.64 -3.46
CA GLY A 8 12.61 -1.17 -2.23
C GLY A 8 11.64 -1.89 -1.28
N TYR A 9 10.45 -2.26 -1.75
CA TYR A 9 9.51 -3.07 -0.96
C TYR A 9 10.01 -4.51 -0.87
N THR A 10 9.91 -5.10 0.33
CA THR A 10 10.16 -6.54 0.51
C THR A 10 8.89 -7.31 0.16
N ILE A 11 9.00 -8.25 -0.78
CA ILE A 11 7.89 -9.09 -1.23
C ILE A 11 8.12 -10.56 -0.91
N VAL A 12 7.03 -11.29 -0.72
CA VAL A 12 7.03 -12.75 -0.61
C VAL A 12 6.15 -13.33 -1.72
N ASN A 13 6.76 -14.11 -2.60
CA ASN A 13 6.04 -14.81 -3.67
C ASN A 13 5.23 -15.97 -3.10
N ALA A 14 4.03 -16.17 -3.64
CA ALA A 14 3.11 -17.23 -3.25
C ALA A 14 2.35 -17.75 -4.47
N LYS A 15 1.98 -19.02 -4.42
CA LYS A 15 1.12 -19.67 -5.40
C LYS A 15 -0.33 -19.65 -4.91
N VAL A 16 -1.26 -19.38 -5.82
CA VAL A 16 -2.69 -19.56 -5.56
C VAL A 16 -3.00 -21.06 -5.62
N ILE A 17 -3.51 -21.60 -4.52
CA ILE A 17 -3.80 -23.04 -4.36
C ILE A 17 -5.30 -23.34 -4.35
N SER A 18 -6.13 -22.33 -4.10
CA SER A 18 -7.58 -22.47 -4.15
C SER A 18 -8.20 -21.10 -4.43
N GLN A 19 -9.21 -21.08 -5.28
CA GLN A 19 -10.12 -19.96 -5.42
C GLN A 19 -11.35 -20.24 -4.56
N GLY A 20 -11.76 -19.25 -3.76
CA GLY A 20 -12.99 -19.30 -2.98
C GLY A 20 -14.20 -19.40 -3.88
N ASN A 21 -15.29 -19.95 -3.36
CA ASN A 21 -16.52 -20.13 -4.12
C ASN A 21 -17.26 -18.77 -4.25
N SER A 22 -17.41 -18.26 -5.47
CA SER A 22 -18.21 -17.05 -5.78
C SER A 22 -19.67 -17.16 -5.33
N THR A 23 -20.16 -18.39 -5.13
CA THR A 23 -21.50 -18.67 -4.59
C THR A 23 -21.66 -18.19 -3.13
N SER A 24 -20.57 -17.95 -2.40
CA SER A 24 -20.60 -17.56 -0.97
C SER A 24 -20.54 -16.05 -0.73
N PHE A 25 -20.86 -15.23 -1.74
CA PHE A 25 -20.86 -13.75 -1.68
C PHE A 25 -19.53 -13.10 -1.28
N SER A 26 -18.41 -13.84 -1.27
CA SER A 26 -17.09 -13.28 -1.02
C SER A 26 -16.07 -13.82 -2.00
N GLU A 27 -15.45 -12.90 -2.74
CA GLU A 27 -14.40 -13.15 -3.72
C GLU A 27 -13.06 -13.25 -2.98
N THR A 28 -12.60 -14.48 -2.80
CA THR A 28 -11.39 -14.76 -2.01
C THR A 28 -10.52 -15.79 -2.70
N VAL A 29 -9.21 -15.77 -2.42
CA VAL A 29 -8.27 -16.81 -2.87
C VAL A 29 -7.37 -17.24 -1.72
N THR A 30 -6.97 -18.50 -1.72
CA THR A 30 -6.03 -19.05 -0.76
C THR A 30 -4.65 -19.16 -1.41
N ILE A 31 -3.64 -18.66 -0.71
CA ILE A 31 -2.23 -18.73 -1.10
C ILE A 31 -1.45 -19.69 -0.19
N ASP A 32 -0.40 -20.31 -0.73
CA ASP A 32 0.47 -21.30 -0.05
C ASP A 32 1.53 -20.70 0.90
N VAL A 33 1.29 -19.48 1.38
CA VAL A 33 2.17 -18.77 2.30
C VAL A 33 1.37 -18.21 3.47
N GLY A 34 1.91 -18.30 4.69
CA GLY A 34 1.26 -17.91 5.93
C GLY A 34 2.19 -17.25 6.94
N ALA A 35 1.79 -17.30 8.22
CA ALA A 35 2.50 -16.67 9.34
C ALA A 35 3.97 -17.12 9.48
N ASN A 36 4.30 -18.35 9.06
CA ASN A 36 5.67 -18.87 9.06
C ASN A 36 6.62 -18.11 8.12
N LYS A 37 6.07 -17.29 7.21
CA LYS A 37 6.82 -16.35 6.36
C LYS A 37 6.53 -14.89 6.72
N HIS A 38 6.11 -14.64 7.96
CA HIS A 38 5.84 -13.32 8.52
C HIS A 38 4.69 -12.55 7.85
N LEU A 39 3.74 -13.26 7.21
CA LEU A 39 2.53 -12.62 6.71
C LEU A 39 1.64 -12.21 7.88
N THR A 40 1.02 -11.04 7.76
CA THR A 40 0.01 -10.54 8.70
C THR A 40 -1.24 -10.14 7.93
N ARG A 41 -2.36 -9.98 8.65
CA ARG A 41 -3.54 -9.31 8.10
C ARG A 41 -3.15 -7.93 7.55
N ASP A 42 -3.93 -7.44 6.59
CA ASP A 42 -3.78 -6.11 6.00
C ASP A 42 -2.46 -5.91 5.26
N MET A 43 -1.92 -6.97 4.66
CA MET A 43 -0.84 -6.85 3.68
C MET A 43 -1.41 -6.81 2.26
N THR A 44 -0.87 -5.92 1.42
CA THR A 44 -1.24 -5.82 0.01
C THR A 44 -0.76 -7.05 -0.76
N VAL A 45 -1.63 -7.59 -1.61
CA VAL A 45 -1.30 -8.67 -2.53
C VAL A 45 -1.36 -8.12 -3.95
N ILE A 46 -0.30 -8.38 -4.72
CA ILE A 46 -0.11 -7.89 -6.08
C ILE A 46 0.31 -9.03 -7.01
N CYS A 47 0.19 -8.81 -8.31
CA CYS A 47 0.79 -9.63 -9.35
C CYS A 47 1.53 -8.74 -10.36
N GLY A 48 2.04 -9.32 -11.45
CA GLY A 48 2.76 -8.57 -12.48
C GLY A 48 1.93 -7.47 -13.17
N GLU A 49 0.60 -7.60 -13.16
CA GLU A 49 -0.32 -6.66 -13.83
C GLU A 49 -0.84 -5.57 -12.87
N GLY A 50 -0.92 -5.84 -11.56
CA GLY A 50 -1.44 -4.87 -10.61
C GLY A 50 -1.92 -5.45 -9.28
N LEU A 51 -2.85 -4.73 -8.66
CA LEU A 51 -3.47 -5.06 -7.38
C LEU A 51 -4.35 -6.29 -7.50
N VAL A 52 -4.09 -7.29 -6.66
CA VAL A 52 -4.94 -8.48 -6.50
C VAL A 52 -5.92 -8.30 -5.35
N GLY A 53 -5.46 -7.78 -4.22
CA GLY A 53 -6.28 -7.67 -3.02
C GLY A 53 -5.48 -7.46 -1.74
N VAL A 54 -6.04 -7.92 -0.61
CA VAL A 54 -5.43 -7.80 0.72
C VAL A 54 -5.58 -9.08 1.53
N ILE A 55 -4.61 -9.36 2.41
CA ILE A 55 -4.71 -10.50 3.32
C ILE A 55 -5.79 -10.26 4.37
N LYS A 56 -6.83 -11.12 4.36
CA LYS A 56 -7.95 -11.09 5.30
C LYS A 56 -7.72 -12.00 6.51
N VAL A 57 -7.18 -13.20 6.27
CA VAL A 57 -6.88 -14.20 7.31
C VAL A 57 -5.52 -14.83 7.05
N VAL A 58 -4.76 -15.07 8.11
CA VAL A 58 -3.46 -15.74 8.03
C VAL A 58 -3.52 -17.01 8.88
N TYR A 59 -3.14 -18.14 8.27
CA TYR A 59 -2.88 -19.41 8.92
C TYR A 59 -1.36 -19.66 8.98
N PRO A 60 -0.86 -20.71 9.65
CA PRO A 60 0.58 -20.95 9.76
C PRO A 60 1.29 -21.06 8.39
N ASN A 61 0.70 -21.79 7.44
CA ASN A 61 1.29 -22.08 6.13
C ASN A 61 0.47 -21.57 4.95
N THR A 62 -0.72 -21.04 5.17
CA THR A 62 -1.58 -20.51 4.11
C THR A 62 -2.19 -19.19 4.54
N SER A 63 -2.69 -18.41 3.59
CA SER A 63 -3.43 -17.18 3.87
C SER A 63 -4.60 -17.04 2.93
N LEU A 64 -5.65 -16.39 3.43
CA LEU A 64 -6.83 -16.06 2.65
C LEU A 64 -6.76 -14.58 2.27
N VAL A 65 -6.81 -14.32 0.97
CA VAL A 65 -6.76 -13.01 0.35
C VAL A 65 -8.17 -12.61 -0.05
N LEU A 66 -8.61 -11.42 0.38
CA LEU A 66 -9.81 -10.76 -0.12
C LEU A 66 -9.46 -10.08 -1.45
N LEU A 67 -10.14 -10.46 -2.52
CA LEU A 67 -9.87 -9.91 -3.84
C LEU A 67 -10.38 -8.48 -3.98
N ALA A 68 -9.74 -7.69 -4.85
CA ALA A 68 -10.20 -6.34 -5.17
C ALA A 68 -11.57 -6.35 -5.86
N SER A 69 -11.92 -7.45 -6.56
CA SER A 69 -13.24 -7.63 -7.16
C SER A 69 -14.36 -7.81 -6.13
N ASP A 70 -14.06 -8.17 -4.87
CA ASP A 70 -15.09 -8.44 -3.86
C ASP A 70 -16.02 -7.22 -3.62
N PRO A 71 -17.36 -7.40 -3.55
CA PRO A 71 -18.30 -6.30 -3.28
C PRO A 71 -18.10 -5.55 -1.96
N SER A 72 -17.43 -6.15 -0.98
CA SER A 72 -17.04 -5.52 0.30
C SER A 72 -15.69 -4.80 0.22
N PHE A 73 -14.92 -4.99 -0.85
CA PHE A 73 -13.62 -4.37 -1.02
C PHE A 73 -13.75 -2.89 -1.38
N ARG A 74 -12.98 -2.04 -0.69
CA ARG A 74 -12.90 -0.59 -0.92
C ARG A 74 -11.44 -0.16 -0.86
N ILE A 75 -11.02 0.65 -1.82
CA ILE A 75 -9.67 1.22 -1.85
C ILE A 75 -9.70 2.67 -2.32
N GLY A 76 -8.86 3.51 -1.70
CA GLY A 76 -8.58 4.84 -2.19
C GLY A 76 -7.62 4.78 -3.38
N VAL A 77 -8.04 5.32 -4.51
CA VAL A 77 -7.25 5.37 -5.75
C VAL A 77 -7.02 6.79 -6.19
N ARG A 78 -6.01 6.98 -7.03
CA ARG A 78 -5.76 8.23 -7.73
C ARG A 78 -5.61 7.96 -9.22
N ILE A 79 -6.07 8.90 -10.02
CA ILE A 79 -5.83 8.88 -11.46
C ILE A 79 -4.38 9.27 -11.71
N ALA A 80 -3.64 8.44 -12.44
CA ALA A 80 -2.21 8.61 -12.63
C ALA A 80 -1.85 9.95 -13.30
N LYS A 81 -2.69 10.43 -14.21
CA LYS A 81 -2.47 11.68 -14.96
C LYS A 81 -2.88 12.93 -14.19
N SER A 82 -4.10 12.98 -13.66
CA SER A 82 -4.65 14.18 -13.00
C SER A 82 -4.38 14.23 -11.49
N GLN A 83 -3.92 13.15 -10.87
CA GLN A 83 -3.79 12.98 -9.41
C GLN A 83 -5.10 13.11 -8.62
N GLN A 84 -6.24 13.17 -9.31
CA GLN A 84 -7.57 13.21 -8.71
C GLN A 84 -7.83 11.93 -7.90
N ILE A 85 -8.44 12.09 -6.73
CA ILE A 85 -8.69 11.00 -5.78
C ILE A 85 -10.12 10.50 -5.91
N GLY A 86 -10.27 9.19 -5.87
CA GLY A 86 -11.56 8.52 -5.80
C GLY A 86 -11.54 7.32 -4.87
N ILE A 87 -12.73 6.80 -4.60
CA ILE A 87 -12.93 5.53 -3.90
C ILE A 87 -13.35 4.51 -4.93
N LEU A 88 -12.59 3.42 -5.04
CA LEU A 88 -12.89 2.30 -5.92
C LEU A 88 -13.48 1.15 -5.11
N SER A 89 -14.57 0.59 -5.63
CA SER A 89 -15.38 -0.46 -5.01
C SER A 89 -15.49 -1.65 -5.94
N GLY A 90 -15.17 -2.85 -5.44
CA GLY A 90 -15.40 -4.10 -6.18
C GLY A 90 -16.89 -4.37 -6.39
N GLN A 91 -17.22 -5.14 -7.43
CA GLN A 91 -18.61 -5.45 -7.84
C GLN A 91 -18.89 -6.95 -8.00
N GLY A 92 -17.95 -7.82 -7.63
CA GLY A 92 -18.00 -9.26 -7.89
C GLY A 92 -17.70 -9.63 -9.35
N THR A 93 -17.17 -8.69 -10.13
CA THR A 93 -16.85 -8.87 -11.56
C THR A 93 -15.42 -8.41 -11.86
N ASP A 94 -15.01 -8.44 -13.13
CA ASP A 94 -13.76 -7.84 -13.62
C ASP A 94 -13.83 -6.30 -13.72
N HIS A 95 -14.96 -5.71 -13.34
CA HIS A 95 -15.19 -4.28 -13.26
C HIS A 95 -15.37 -3.82 -11.82
N ALA A 96 -15.06 -2.55 -11.61
CA ALA A 96 -15.21 -1.83 -10.35
C ALA A 96 -15.93 -0.52 -10.59
N VAL A 97 -16.53 0.00 -9.53
CA VAL A 97 -17.12 1.35 -9.53
C VAL A 97 -16.17 2.31 -8.84
N LEU A 98 -15.81 3.37 -9.56
CA LEU A 98 -15.07 4.51 -9.06
C LEU A 98 -16.03 5.64 -8.74
N GLN A 99 -16.00 6.09 -7.49
CA GLN A 99 -16.64 7.34 -7.07
C GLN A 99 -15.57 8.41 -6.89
N LEU A 100 -15.66 9.49 -7.64
CA LEU A 100 -14.72 10.60 -7.55
C LEU A 100 -15.11 11.52 -6.39
N LEU A 101 -14.11 11.94 -5.61
CA LEU A 101 -14.31 12.82 -4.46
C LEU A 101 -14.34 14.29 -4.84
N ASP A 102 -13.72 14.63 -5.96
CA ASP A 102 -13.72 15.96 -6.55
C ASP A 102 -14.31 15.85 -7.96
N SER A 103 -15.33 16.67 -8.25
CA SER A 103 -16.04 16.69 -9.55
C SER A 103 -15.53 17.80 -10.47
N GLN A 104 -14.49 18.55 -10.07
CA GLN A 104 -14.00 19.73 -10.82
C GLN A 104 -13.02 19.39 -11.96
N SER A 105 -12.41 18.21 -11.96
CA SER A 105 -11.48 17.78 -13.03
C SER A 105 -12.06 16.66 -13.89
N SER A 106 -11.85 16.76 -15.19
CA SER A 106 -12.34 15.78 -16.15
C SER A 106 -11.55 14.47 -16.06
N VAL A 107 -12.29 13.37 -15.95
CA VAL A 107 -11.80 12.01 -16.12
C VAL A 107 -12.03 11.59 -17.57
N ASN A 108 -11.11 10.81 -18.12
CA ASN A 108 -11.24 10.30 -19.49
C ASN A 108 -11.23 8.77 -19.50
N ILE A 109 -11.95 8.20 -20.46
CA ILE A 109 -11.87 6.76 -20.74
C ILE A 109 -10.42 6.40 -21.09
N GLY A 110 -9.92 5.32 -20.50
CA GLY A 110 -8.54 4.87 -20.63
C GLY A 110 -7.58 5.45 -19.59
N ASP A 111 -8.00 6.40 -18.75
CA ASP A 111 -7.15 6.90 -17.67
C ASP A 111 -6.78 5.76 -16.71
N ALA A 112 -5.48 5.67 -16.40
CA ALA A 112 -4.94 4.64 -15.50
C ALA A 112 -5.14 5.04 -14.04
N LEU A 113 -5.57 4.07 -13.23
CA LEU A 113 -5.73 4.23 -11.80
C LEU A 113 -4.63 3.50 -11.04
N VAL A 114 -4.13 4.16 -10.01
CA VAL A 114 -3.15 3.59 -9.09
C VAL A 114 -3.63 3.74 -7.65
N ALA A 115 -3.24 2.81 -6.79
CA ALA A 115 -3.54 2.89 -5.36
C ALA A 115 -2.97 4.20 -4.78
N ARG A 116 -3.78 4.93 -4.02
CA ARG A 116 -3.32 6.12 -3.28
C ARG A 116 -2.37 5.72 -2.15
N GLY A 117 -2.52 4.50 -1.66
CA GLY A 117 -1.84 3.99 -0.48
C GLY A 117 -2.51 4.42 0.82
N SER A 118 -2.22 3.67 1.87
CA SER A 118 -2.69 3.91 3.24
C SER A 118 -1.58 4.51 4.09
N GLN A 119 -1.93 5.06 5.25
CA GLN A 119 -0.93 5.46 6.25
C GLN A 119 -0.12 4.22 6.69
N GLY A 120 1.20 4.29 6.65
CA GLY A 120 2.08 3.16 6.95
C GLY A 120 2.06 2.04 5.88
N ASP A 121 1.61 2.36 4.66
CA ASP A 121 1.57 1.47 3.48
C ASP A 121 0.77 0.17 3.69
N LYS A 122 -0.13 0.15 4.67
CA LYS A 122 -1.04 -0.97 4.98
C LYS A 122 -2.46 -0.45 5.23
N PRO A 123 -3.52 -1.08 4.68
CA PRO A 123 -3.49 -2.29 3.85
C PRO A 123 -3.01 -2.09 2.41
N PHE A 124 -2.86 -0.85 1.95
CA PHE A 124 -2.55 -0.55 0.56
C PHE A 124 -1.21 0.16 0.40
N VAL A 125 -0.36 -0.42 -0.44
CA VAL A 125 0.88 0.19 -0.91
C VAL A 125 0.55 1.25 -1.97
N PRO A 126 1.09 2.48 -1.87
CA PRO A 126 0.87 3.52 -2.86
C PRO A 126 1.50 3.16 -4.22
N GLY A 127 0.85 3.58 -5.31
CA GLY A 127 1.40 3.48 -6.66
C GLY A 127 1.18 2.14 -7.37
N VAL A 128 0.60 1.14 -6.70
CA VAL A 128 0.23 -0.13 -7.34
C VAL A 128 -0.85 0.12 -8.41
N PRO A 129 -0.66 -0.34 -9.67
CA PRO A 129 -1.68 -0.26 -10.71
C PRO A 129 -2.94 -1.03 -10.32
N VAL A 130 -4.12 -0.45 -10.57
CA VAL A 130 -5.41 -1.09 -10.26
C VAL A 130 -6.16 -1.44 -11.54
N GLY A 131 -6.33 -0.47 -12.42
CA GLY A 131 -7.12 -0.64 -13.63
C GLY A 131 -7.19 0.63 -14.46
N SER A 132 -8.05 0.64 -15.48
CA SER A 132 -8.31 1.80 -16.34
C SER A 132 -9.80 2.11 -16.41
N VAL A 133 -10.15 3.39 -16.51
CA VAL A 133 -11.53 3.84 -16.70
C VAL A 133 -12.09 3.24 -18.00
N SER A 134 -13.19 2.49 -17.92
CA SER A 134 -13.88 1.89 -19.06
C SER A 134 -15.08 2.69 -19.53
N SER A 135 -15.78 3.35 -18.60
CA SER A 135 -16.97 4.17 -18.89
C SER A 135 -17.13 5.25 -17.85
N ILE A 136 -17.79 6.34 -18.20
CA ILE A 136 -18.04 7.48 -17.33
C ILE A 136 -19.54 7.77 -17.34
N SER A 137 -20.14 7.84 -16.16
CA SER A 137 -21.53 8.23 -15.98
C SER A 137 -21.60 9.61 -15.36
N HIS A 138 -21.89 10.60 -16.19
CA HIS A 138 -22.22 11.95 -15.70
C HIS A 138 -23.72 12.01 -15.39
N SER A 139 -24.05 12.12 -14.11
CA SER A 139 -25.40 12.51 -13.70
C SER A 139 -25.40 14.00 -13.43
N SER A 140 -26.06 14.76 -14.29
CA SER A 140 -26.27 16.20 -14.13
C SER A 140 -27.03 16.45 -12.81
N GLY A 141 -26.31 16.91 -11.79
CA GLY A 141 -26.82 17.18 -10.44
C GLY A 141 -26.28 16.27 -9.33
N ALA A 142 -25.48 15.24 -9.65
CA ALA A 142 -24.81 14.43 -8.64
C ALA A 142 -23.59 15.16 -8.04
N ILE A 143 -23.41 15.01 -6.72
CA ILE A 143 -22.30 15.61 -5.96
C ILE A 143 -20.95 14.97 -6.36
N SER A 144 -20.97 13.67 -6.68
CA SER A 144 -19.83 12.88 -7.13
C SER A 144 -20.08 12.29 -8.50
N GLU A 145 -19.07 12.37 -9.37
CA GLU A 145 -19.03 11.64 -10.63
C GLU A 145 -18.72 10.15 -10.42
N ILE A 146 -19.39 9.29 -11.18
CA ILE A 146 -19.24 7.83 -11.11
C ILE A 146 -18.64 7.34 -12.42
N ALA A 147 -17.58 6.56 -12.33
CA ALA A 147 -16.96 5.91 -13.47
C ALA A 147 -16.87 4.41 -13.24
N GLU A 148 -16.90 3.64 -14.32
CA GLU A 148 -16.61 2.22 -14.31
C GLU A 148 -15.13 2.01 -14.63
N VAL A 149 -14.49 1.08 -13.94
CA VAL A 149 -13.07 0.77 -14.07
C VAL A 149 -12.92 -0.71 -14.36
N LYS A 150 -12.16 -1.03 -15.40
CA LYS A 150 -11.74 -2.41 -15.67
C LYS A 150 -10.43 -2.69 -14.96
N TYR A 151 -10.36 -3.77 -14.20
CA TYR A 151 -9.11 -4.19 -13.56
C TYR A 151 -8.05 -4.57 -14.60
N TYR A 152 -6.78 -4.27 -14.31
CA TYR A 152 -5.68 -4.80 -15.13
C TYR A 152 -5.48 -6.30 -14.89
N VAL A 153 -5.73 -6.74 -13.66
CA VAL A 153 -5.54 -8.13 -13.23
C VAL A 153 -6.75 -8.97 -13.60
N ASN A 154 -6.52 -10.12 -14.24
CA ASN A 154 -7.55 -11.15 -14.39
C ASN A 154 -7.68 -12.00 -13.12
N MET A 155 -8.68 -11.70 -12.29
CA MET A 155 -8.91 -12.36 -11.00
C MET A 155 -9.26 -13.86 -11.12
N ASN A 156 -9.81 -14.30 -12.25
CA ASN A 156 -10.19 -15.71 -12.46
C ASN A 156 -8.98 -16.59 -12.86
N ALA A 157 -7.90 -15.99 -13.35
CA ALA A 157 -6.74 -16.71 -13.88
C ALA A 157 -5.46 -16.52 -13.01
N LEU A 158 -5.64 -16.25 -11.72
CA LEU A 158 -4.52 -16.04 -10.79
C LEU A 158 -3.75 -17.34 -10.54
N GLY A 159 -2.48 -17.38 -10.96
CA GLY A 159 -1.56 -18.50 -10.67
C GLY A 159 -0.53 -18.17 -9.58
N VAL A 160 0.20 -17.07 -9.77
CA VAL A 160 1.29 -16.63 -8.87
C VAL A 160 1.05 -15.18 -8.47
N VAL A 161 1.25 -14.89 -7.19
CA VAL A 161 1.08 -13.57 -6.59
C VAL A 161 2.27 -13.24 -5.69
N ALA A 162 2.39 -11.98 -5.32
CA ALA A 162 3.36 -11.50 -4.36
C ALA A 162 2.67 -10.70 -3.26
N VAL A 163 3.06 -10.95 -2.01
CA VAL A 163 2.59 -10.21 -0.84
C VAL A 163 3.63 -9.17 -0.48
N VAL A 164 3.21 -7.92 -0.30
CA VAL A 164 4.10 -6.84 0.14
C VAL A 164 4.19 -6.83 1.66
N VAL A 165 5.38 -7.15 2.18
CA VAL A 165 5.61 -7.41 3.61
C VAL A 165 6.16 -6.19 4.34
N LYS A 166 7.05 -5.44 3.69
CA LYS A 166 7.72 -4.29 4.29
C LYS A 166 7.85 -3.14 3.29
N ALA A 167 7.52 -1.94 3.77
CA ALA A 167 7.82 -0.70 3.09
C ALA A 167 9.34 -0.44 3.05
N PRO A 168 9.83 0.33 2.06
CA PRO A 168 11.23 0.76 2.00
C PRO A 168 11.59 1.53 3.27
N LEU A 169 12.85 1.44 3.72
CA LEU A 169 13.33 2.13 4.93
C LEU A 169 13.26 3.67 4.82
N ALA A 170 13.20 4.21 3.61
CA ALA A 170 12.95 5.61 3.35
C ALA A 170 11.52 5.76 2.81
N ASP A 171 10.61 6.31 3.61
CA ASP A 171 9.32 6.77 3.09
C ASP A 171 9.61 8.01 2.21
N PRO A 172 9.29 8.01 0.91
CA PRO A 172 9.50 9.18 0.07
C PRO A 172 8.73 10.42 0.55
N ARG A 173 7.71 10.27 1.41
CA ARG A 173 7.01 11.38 2.07
C ARG A 173 7.86 12.06 3.16
N ASP A 174 8.81 11.33 3.74
CA ASP A 174 9.68 11.83 4.83
C ASP A 174 10.81 12.74 4.29
N ILE A 175 11.00 12.79 2.98
CA ILE A 175 11.93 13.71 2.30
C ILE A 175 11.52 15.18 2.53
N LEU A 176 10.22 15.43 2.76
CA LEU A 176 9.69 16.76 3.05
C LEU A 176 9.72 17.13 4.54
N VAL A 177 10.03 16.18 5.43
CA VAL A 177 10.18 16.45 6.85
C VAL A 177 11.61 16.93 7.08
N PRO A 178 11.84 18.19 7.48
CA PRO A 178 13.18 18.64 7.81
C PRO A 178 13.71 17.77 8.95
N LYS A 179 14.84 17.09 8.72
CA LYS A 179 15.52 16.31 9.75
C LYS A 179 15.72 17.22 10.98
N PRO A 180 15.33 16.78 12.20
CA PRO A 180 15.58 17.56 13.41
C PRO A 180 17.07 17.93 13.49
N PRO A 181 17.42 19.18 13.82
CA PRO A 181 18.82 19.58 13.95
C PRO A 181 19.49 18.65 14.96
N GLN A 182 20.51 17.95 14.49
CA GLN A 182 21.28 17.03 15.32
C GLN A 182 21.98 17.88 16.41
N PRO A 183 21.83 17.57 17.71
CA PRO A 183 22.45 18.39 18.74
C PRO A 183 23.96 18.38 18.53
N VAL A 184 24.51 19.58 18.32
CA VAL A 184 25.95 19.78 18.22
C VAL A 184 26.55 19.35 19.58
N PRO A 185 27.55 18.45 19.62
CA PRO A 185 28.14 18.05 20.89
C PRO A 185 28.67 19.30 21.60
N THR A 186 28.10 19.60 22.77
CA THR A 186 28.61 20.66 23.65
C THR A 186 29.94 20.18 24.21
N VAL A 187 31.04 20.83 23.82
CA VAL A 187 32.36 20.54 24.39
C VAL A 187 32.36 21.01 25.85
N THR A 188 32.29 20.08 26.80
CA THR A 188 32.51 20.38 28.21
C THR A 188 34.01 20.58 28.45
N VAL A 189 34.45 21.83 28.58
CA VAL A 189 35.82 22.15 28.99
C VAL A 189 35.92 21.91 30.51
N PHE A 190 36.61 20.84 30.91
CA PHE A 190 36.98 20.65 32.32
C PHE A 190 38.14 21.59 32.65
N VAL A 191 37.89 22.59 33.51
CA VAL A 191 38.96 23.37 34.13
C VAL A 191 39.44 22.59 35.34
N THR A 192 40.65 22.03 35.30
CA THR A 192 41.28 21.40 36.46
C THR A 192 41.81 22.50 37.39
N PRO A 193 41.30 22.69 38.61
CA PRO A 193 41.90 23.62 39.55
C PRO A 193 43.28 23.11 39.99
N THR A 194 44.27 24.00 39.96
CA THR A 194 45.64 23.73 40.44
C THR A 194 45.62 23.42 41.94
N PRO A 195 46.28 22.34 42.42
CA PRO A 195 46.27 22.00 43.84
C PRO A 195 47.06 23.02 44.66
N THR A 196 46.46 23.48 45.77
CA THR A 196 47.10 24.30 46.81
C THR A 196 48.21 23.47 47.49
N PRO A 197 49.44 24.01 47.65
CA PRO A 197 50.51 23.25 48.29
C PRO A 197 50.27 23.06 49.80
N THR A 198 50.39 21.82 50.24
CA THR A 198 50.37 21.41 51.65
C THR A 198 51.59 21.95 52.39
N PRO A 199 51.45 22.69 53.50
CA PRO A 199 52.58 23.10 54.31
C PRO A 199 53.14 21.90 55.09
N THR A 200 54.45 21.68 54.97
CA THR A 200 55.23 20.78 55.82
C THR A 200 55.84 21.59 56.97
N PRO A 201 55.72 21.14 58.23
CA PRO A 201 56.75 21.45 59.20
C PRO A 201 57.37 20.22 59.85
N THR A 202 58.67 20.39 60.02
CA THR A 202 59.78 19.53 60.47
C THR A 202 59.72 19.16 61.96
N LYS A 203 60.16 17.92 62.25
CA LYS A 203 60.69 17.33 63.50
C LYS A 203 60.13 17.81 64.85
#